data_AF-A0A0F9FSE8-F1
#
_entry.id   AF-A0A0F9FSE8-F1
#
_cell.length_a   1.000
_cell.length_b   1.000
_cell.length_c   1.000
_cell.angle_alpha   90.00
_cell.angle_beta   90.00
_cell.angle_gamma   90.00
#
_symmetry.space_group_name_H-M   'P 1'
#
loop_
_entity.id
_entity.type
_entity.pdbx_description
1 polymer ?
#
loop_
_entity_poly.entity_id
_entity_poly.type
_entity_poly.pdbx_seq_one_letter_code
_entity_poly.pdbx_strand_id
1 'polypeptide(L)'
;MRTIRRNSIDTIITDPPYALKFMGKAWDYELPSVRCFKRMLRIAKPGAILLCFGGTRTFHRMACNIEDAGWIIKDCIMWIYGSGFPKSHNIGKAIQKQAEKELRKQGVKGDIEWK
;
A
#
# COMPACT_ATOMS: atom_id res chain seq x y z
N MET A 1 22.53 -1.13 0.82
CA MET A 1 22.64 -2.23 1.82
C MET A 1 23.93 -3.06 1.73
N ARG A 2 24.37 -3.54 0.55
CA ARG A 2 25.50 -4.51 0.47
C ARG A 2 26.77 -4.09 1.22
N THR A 3 27.13 -2.81 1.14
CA THR A 3 28.34 -2.19 1.74
C THR A 3 28.19 -1.78 3.21
N ILE A 4 26.99 -1.81 3.77
CA ILE A 4 26.74 -1.41 5.15
C ILE A 4 27.18 -2.54 6.09
N ARG A 5 27.94 -2.18 7.14
CA ARG A 5 28.45 -3.11 8.16
C ARG A 5 27.29 -3.83 8.86
N ARG A 6 27.51 -5.09 9.25
CA ARG A 6 26.54 -5.85 10.06
C ARG A 6 26.33 -5.17 11.41
N ASN A 7 25.12 -5.30 11.97
CA ASN A 7 24.79 -4.82 13.32
C ASN A 7 25.23 -3.36 13.57
N SER A 8 24.90 -2.48 12.64
CA SER A 8 25.32 -1.07 12.67
C SER A 8 24.17 -0.07 12.66
N ILE A 9 22.94 -0.52 12.36
CA ILE A 9 21.74 0.33 12.26
C ILE A 9 20.83 0.08 13.46
N ASP A 10 20.45 1.15 14.16
CA ASP A 10 19.55 1.12 15.32
C ASP A 10 18.07 1.12 14.93
N THR A 11 17.71 1.71 13.78
CA THR A 11 16.33 1.79 13.32
C THR A 11 16.28 1.88 11.80
N ILE A 12 15.29 1.22 11.19
CA ILE A 12 15.01 1.26 9.75
C ILE A 12 13.57 1.74 9.57
N ILE A 13 13.41 2.83 8.82
CA ILE A 13 12.09 3.34 8.42
C ILE A 13 12.08 3.37 6.90
N THR A 14 11.12 2.70 6.26
CA THR A 14 11.12 2.54 4.81
C THR A 14 9.73 2.57 4.21
N ASP A 15 9.61 3.27 3.09
CA ASP A 15 8.44 3.30 2.23
C ASP A 15 8.74 2.58 0.90
N PRO A 16 8.63 1.25 0.87
CA PRO A 16 8.98 0.46 -0.31
C PRO A 16 7.87 0.46 -1.37
N PRO A 17 8.11 -0.10 -2.56
CA PRO A 17 7.06 -0.47 -3.50
C PRO A 17 5.95 -1.33 -2.86
N TYR A 18 4.70 -1.06 -3.20
CA TYR A 18 3.51 -1.71 -2.63
C TYR A 18 2.85 -2.72 -3.58
N ALA A 19 3.42 -2.93 -4.77
CA ALA A 19 2.85 -3.77 -5.81
C ALA A 19 1.46 -3.27 -6.28
N LEU A 20 1.26 -1.95 -6.34
CA LEU A 20 0.01 -1.34 -6.82
C LEU A 20 0.03 -1.06 -8.32
N LYS A 21 1.16 -1.31 -9.00
CA LYS A 21 1.41 -0.93 -10.40
C LYS A 21 1.17 0.56 -10.59
N PHE A 22 1.62 1.36 -9.64
CA PHE A 22 1.36 2.79 -9.59
C PHE A 22 1.74 3.47 -10.90
N MET A 23 0.75 4.06 -11.58
CA MET A 23 0.88 4.70 -12.90
C MET A 23 1.54 3.79 -13.97
N GLY A 24 1.38 2.47 -13.88
CA GLY A 24 2.00 1.51 -14.80
C GLY A 24 3.52 1.48 -14.74
N LYS A 25 4.14 1.99 -13.68
CA LYS A 25 5.60 2.05 -13.56
C LYS A 25 6.17 0.76 -12.98
N ALA A 26 7.18 0.22 -13.65
CA ALA A 26 7.79 -1.09 -13.33
C ALA A 26 8.32 -1.22 -11.90
N TRP A 27 8.72 -0.10 -11.26
CA TRP A 27 9.26 -0.13 -9.90
C TRP A 27 8.22 -0.55 -8.85
N ASP A 28 6.91 -0.43 -9.14
CA ASP A 28 5.81 -0.75 -8.23
C ASP A 28 5.03 -2.02 -8.62
N TYR A 29 5.70 -2.97 -9.26
CA TYR A 29 5.04 -4.20 -9.71
C TYR A 29 5.08 -5.30 -8.66
N GLU A 30 6.09 -5.30 -7.81
CA GLU A 30 6.35 -6.36 -6.83
C GLU A 30 6.65 -5.79 -5.46
N LEU A 31 6.34 -6.57 -4.43
CA LEU A 31 6.76 -6.26 -3.06
C LEU A 31 8.25 -6.57 -2.90
N PRO A 32 8.96 -5.89 -1.99
CA PRO A 32 10.27 -6.31 -1.55
C PRO A 32 10.28 -7.78 -1.14
N SER A 33 11.20 -8.54 -1.71
CA SER A 33 11.35 -9.96 -1.39
C SER A 33 11.88 -10.21 0.02
N VAL A 34 11.69 -11.43 0.52
CA VAL A 34 12.33 -11.94 1.75
C VAL A 34 13.83 -11.66 1.78
N ARG A 35 14.53 -11.80 0.64
CA ARG A 35 15.97 -11.49 0.54
C ARG A 35 16.26 -10.00 0.81
N CYS A 36 15.34 -9.10 0.47
CA CYS A 36 15.47 -7.69 0.79
C CYS A 36 15.45 -7.48 2.32
N PHE A 37 14.45 -8.03 3.00
CA PHE A 37 14.31 -7.92 4.45
C PHE A 37 15.40 -8.67 5.23
N LYS A 38 15.93 -9.78 4.71
CA LYS A 38 17.12 -10.45 5.28
C LYS A 38 18.36 -9.55 5.24
N ARG A 39 18.52 -8.72 4.21
CA ARG A 39 19.63 -7.74 4.15
C ARG A 39 19.43 -6.60 5.14
N MET A 40 18.19 -6.18 5.38
CA MET A 40 17.86 -5.22 6.44
C MET A 40 18.17 -5.80 7.82
N LEU A 41 17.74 -7.04 8.09
CA LEU A 41 18.03 -7.72 9.36
C LEU A 41 19.53 -7.87 9.60
N ARG A 42 20.31 -8.19 8.56
CA ARG A 42 21.77 -8.32 8.63
C ARG A 42 22.48 -7.05 9.13
N ILE A 43 21.96 -5.87 8.78
CA ILE A 43 22.58 -4.59 9.15
C ILE A 43 22.01 -4.00 10.44
N ALA A 44 20.84 -4.48 10.88
CA ALA A 44 20.20 -4.11 12.12
C ALA A 44 20.98 -4.62 13.33
N LYS A 45 21.14 -3.77 14.35
CA LYS A 45 21.64 -4.21 15.66
C LYS A 45 20.60 -5.12 16.34
N PRO A 46 21.01 -6.00 17.28
CA PRO A 46 20.05 -6.68 18.15
C PRO A 46 19.11 -5.66 18.82
N GLY A 47 17.81 -5.87 18.71
CA GLY A 47 16.79 -4.98 19.26
C GLY A 47 16.41 -3.77 18.38
N ALA A 48 17.01 -3.62 17.19
CA ALA A 48 16.62 -2.56 16.26
C ALA A 48 15.18 -2.72 15.75
N ILE A 49 14.55 -1.60 15.42
CA ILE A 49 13.16 -1.54 14.95
C ILE A 49 13.13 -1.36 13.43
N LEU A 50 12.23 -2.08 12.76
CA LEU A 50 11.83 -1.84 11.38
C LEU A 50 10.39 -1.30 11.35
N LEU A 51 10.21 -0.07 10.86
CA LEU A 51 8.91 0.46 10.46
C LEU A 51 8.84 0.43 8.92
N CYS A 52 7.96 -0.40 8.39
CA CYS A 52 7.79 -0.59 6.96
C CYS A 52 6.37 -0.17 6.55
N PHE A 53 6.26 0.82 5.67
CA PHE A 53 4.96 1.22 5.12
C PHE A 53 4.48 0.21 4.07
N GLY A 54 3.17 0.11 3.91
CA GLY A 54 2.55 -0.84 3.00
C GLY A 54 1.20 -0.39 2.49
N GLY A 55 0.82 -0.87 1.31
CA GLY A 55 -0.48 -0.60 0.70
C GLY A 55 -1.59 -1.40 1.38
N THR A 56 -2.78 -0.83 1.46
CA THR A 56 -3.96 -1.44 2.13
C THR A 56 -4.34 -2.83 1.60
N ARG A 57 -4.02 -3.13 0.33
CA ARG A 57 -4.34 -4.42 -0.31
C ARG A 57 -3.21 -5.44 -0.21
N THR A 58 -1.98 -5.01 0.04
CA THR A 58 -0.78 -5.84 -0.09
C THR A 58 0.05 -5.92 1.19
N PHE A 59 -0.29 -5.13 2.23
CA PHE A 59 0.44 -5.09 3.50
C PHE A 59 0.59 -6.48 4.14
N HIS A 60 -0.42 -7.33 4.05
CA HIS A 60 -0.38 -8.68 4.64
C HIS A 60 0.72 -9.55 3.99
N ARG A 61 0.95 -9.45 2.68
CA ARG A 61 2.06 -10.13 2.00
C ARG A 61 3.41 -9.52 2.34
N MET A 62 3.45 -8.19 2.53
CA MET A 62 4.64 -7.50 3.03
C MET A 62 5.02 -8.03 4.41
N ALA A 63 4.04 -8.17 5.31
CA ALA A 63 4.23 -8.70 6.66
C ALA A 63 4.78 -10.14 6.62
N CYS A 64 4.21 -11.02 5.78
CA CYS A 64 4.76 -12.38 5.57
C CYS A 64 6.23 -12.32 5.11
N ASN A 65 6.56 -11.49 4.12
CA ASN A 65 7.95 -11.39 3.63
C ASN A 65 8.93 -10.89 4.71
N ILE A 66 8.47 -10.03 5.63
CA ILE A 66 9.23 -9.52 6.76
C ILE A 66 9.44 -10.62 7.81
N GLU A 67 8.38 -11.34 8.16
CA GLU A 67 8.41 -12.47 9.10
C GLU A 67 9.31 -13.61 8.58
N ASP A 68 9.15 -14.01 7.33
CA ASP A 68 9.98 -15.03 6.64
C ASP A 68 11.47 -14.65 6.58
N ALA A 69 11.78 -13.36 6.70
CA ALA A 69 13.15 -12.87 6.77
C ALA A 69 13.78 -13.01 8.16
N GLY A 70 12.99 -13.35 9.18
CA GLY A 70 13.41 -13.53 10.58
C GLY A 70 13.15 -12.32 11.47
N TRP A 71 12.37 -11.33 11.01
CA TRP A 71 11.89 -10.25 11.88
C TRP A 71 10.70 -10.73 12.72
N ILE A 72 10.53 -10.13 13.90
CA ILE A 72 9.35 -10.35 14.73
C ILE A 72 8.36 -9.22 14.43
N ILE A 73 7.14 -9.58 14.04
CA ILE A 73 6.06 -8.60 13.90
C ILE A 73 5.59 -8.20 15.30
N LYS A 74 5.81 -6.94 15.66
CA LYS A 74 5.43 -6.42 16.97
C LYS A 74 4.03 -5.83 16.97
N ASP A 75 3.75 -4.94 16.02
CA ASP A 75 2.50 -4.18 15.94
C ASP A 75 2.15 -3.87 14.47
N CYS A 76 0.89 -3.49 14.26
CA CYS A 76 0.40 -2.94 12.99
C CYS A 76 -0.13 -1.52 13.23
N ILE A 77 0.47 -0.54 12.57
CA ILE A 77 0.05 0.86 12.64
C ILE A 77 -0.73 1.19 11.36
N MET A 78 -1.95 1.71 11.52
CA MET A 78 -2.81 2.06 10.39
C MET A 78 -2.88 3.57 10.20
N TRP A 79 -2.52 4.03 8.99
CA TRP A 79 -2.75 5.42 8.62
C TRP A 79 -4.18 5.59 8.08
N ILE A 80 -5.05 6.10 8.94
CA ILE A 80 -6.47 6.34 8.64
C ILE A 80 -6.66 7.81 8.25
N TYR A 81 -7.24 8.04 7.08
CA TYR A 81 -7.53 9.39 6.58
C TYR A 81 -9.02 9.71 6.78
N GLY A 82 -9.31 10.83 7.47
CA GLY A 82 -10.68 11.37 7.60
C GLY A 82 -11.12 12.25 6.42
N SER A 83 -10.19 12.65 5.56
CA SER A 83 -10.43 13.53 4.41
C SER A 83 -9.46 13.19 3.27
N GLY A 84 -9.86 13.48 2.03
CA GLY A 84 -9.00 13.34 0.85
C GLY A 84 -9.68 12.61 -0.30
N PHE A 85 -8.87 12.25 -1.31
CA PHE A 85 -9.39 11.51 -2.47
C PHE A 85 -9.79 10.08 -2.09
N PRO A 86 -11.01 9.63 -2.42
CA PRO A 86 -11.41 8.24 -2.29
C PRO A 86 -10.42 7.35 -3.04
N LYS A 87 -9.71 6.47 -2.31
CA LYS A 87 -8.75 5.50 -2.90
C LYS A 87 -9.44 4.28 -3.51
N SER A 88 -10.78 4.25 -3.46
CA SER A 88 -11.63 3.24 -4.06
C SER A 88 -12.69 3.90 -4.94
N HIS A 89 -13.38 3.09 -5.74
CA HIS A 89 -14.43 3.55 -6.63
C HIS A 89 -15.60 4.11 -5.80
N ASN A 90 -16.06 5.33 -6.11
CA ASN A 90 -17.25 5.88 -5.48
C ASN A 90 -18.49 5.26 -6.14
N ILE A 91 -19.10 4.29 -5.44
CA ILE A 91 -20.25 3.52 -5.95
C ILE A 91 -21.43 4.43 -6.26
N GLY A 92 -21.72 5.42 -5.40
CA GLY A 92 -22.83 6.36 -5.62
C GLY A 92 -22.67 7.13 -6.94
N LYS A 93 -21.47 7.65 -7.21
CA LYS A 93 -21.16 8.29 -8.50
C LYS A 93 -21.27 7.32 -9.69
N ALA A 94 -20.93 6.05 -9.50
CA ALA A 94 -21.03 5.03 -10.54
C ALA A 94 -22.49 4.72 -10.90
N ILE A 95 -23.32 4.52 -9.88
CA ILE A 95 -24.77 4.27 -10.02
C ILE A 95 -25.43 5.47 -10.69
N GLN A 96 -25.15 6.68 -10.21
CA GLN A 96 -25.69 7.89 -10.80
C GLN A 96 -25.32 8.02 -12.29
N LYS A 97 -24.04 7.84 -12.62
CA LYS A 97 -23.57 7.86 -14.02
C LYS A 97 -24.27 6.81 -14.89
N GLN A 98 -24.51 5.62 -14.36
CA GLN A 98 -25.22 4.55 -15.07
C GLN A 98 -26.69 4.93 -15.32
N ALA A 99 -27.37 5.44 -14.30
CA ALA A 99 -28.78 5.86 -14.40
C ALA A 99 -28.96 7.04 -15.37
N GLU A 100 -28.09 8.06 -15.29
CA GLU A 100 -28.08 9.19 -16.24
C GLU A 100 -27.85 8.73 -17.68
N LYS A 101 -26.98 7.73 -17.88
CA LYS A 101 -26.74 7.15 -19.20
C LYS A 101 -27.98 6.47 -19.78
N GLU A 102 -28.74 5.74 -18.97
CA GLU A 102 -29.99 5.09 -19.42
C GLU A 102 -31.09 6.13 -19.71
N LEU A 103 -31.24 7.15 -18.86
CA LEU A 103 -32.19 8.24 -19.09
C LEU A 103 -31.89 9.03 -20.38
N ARG A 104 -30.61 9.28 -20.68
CA ARG A 104 -30.19 9.92 -21.93
C ARG A 104 -30.56 9.10 -23.16
N LYS A 105 -30.51 7.77 -23.10
CA LYS A 105 -30.99 6.90 -24.20
C LYS A 105 -32.50 7.01 -24.41
N GLN A 106 -33.25 7.30 -23.35
CA GLN A 106 -34.69 7.53 -23.39
C GLN A 106 -35.06 8.98 -23.77
N GLY A 107 -34.06 9.83 -24.08
CA GLY A 107 -34.28 11.21 -24.50
C GLY A 107 -34.45 12.23 -23.36
N VAL A 108 -34.31 11.79 -22.11
CA VAL A 108 -34.37 12.68 -20.94
C VAL A 108 -33.09 13.52 -20.85
N LYS A 109 -33.24 14.83 -20.68
CA LYS A 109 -32.13 15.80 -20.51
C LYS A 109 -32.06 16.26 -19.06
N GLY A 110 -30.85 16.31 -18.51
CA GLY A 110 -30.59 16.71 -17.13
C GLY A 110 -29.71 15.70 -16.39
N ASP A 111 -29.25 16.09 -15.21
CA ASP A 111 -28.50 15.23 -14.28
C ASP A 111 -29.42 14.84 -13.12
N ILE A 112 -29.17 13.67 -12.50
CA ILE A 112 -30.01 13.17 -11.40
C ILE A 112 -29.61 13.88 -10.10
N GLU A 113 -30.54 14.59 -9.48
CA GLU A 113 -30.40 15.05 -8.09
C GLU A 113 -31.07 14.07 -7.13
N TRP A 114 -30.27 13.41 -6.31
CA TRP A 114 -30.77 12.60 -5.20
C TRP A 114 -31.11 13.52 -4.03
N LYS A 115 -32.32 13.39 -3.49
CA LYS A 115 -32.72 14.02 -2.22
C LYS A 115 -32.26 13.22 -1.03
#